data_AF-A0A2E5YSZ0-F1
#
_entry.id   AF-A0A2E5YSZ0-F1
#
_cell.length_a   1.000
_cell.length_b   1.000
_cell.length_c   1.000
_cell.angle_alpha   90.00
_cell.angle_beta   90.00
_cell.angle_gamma   90.00
#
_symmetry.space_group_name_H-M   'P 1'
#
loop_
_entity.id
_entity.type
_entity.pdbx_description
1 polymer ?
#
loop_
_entity_poly.entity_id
_entity_poly.type
_entity_poly.pdbx_seq_one_letter_code
_entity_poly.pdbx_strand_id
1 'polypeptide(L)'
;MSGIWLLPSGTALAEDRDAAGLRVVVTTIGDDGISRFGSDGEPGFFVRSGEDSFMGDIWNIAGTPSTNQDGAPPTAYQLEPEGTGGVKFRVAQIPPRTSAEVEGPSNHEGSEHGMHQTNTIDFITIVSGEIWLRLDDGVEKRLRAGDTLVQRGTRHAWINRSDRPCVFSAVMVKAGE
;
A
#
# COMPACT_ATOMS: atom_id res chain seq x y z
N MET A 1 44.86 19.67 23.07
CA MET A 1 44.98 18.31 22.47
C MET A 1 43.62 17.94 21.92
N SER A 2 43.54 17.75 20.60
CA SER A 2 42.31 17.40 19.87
C SER A 2 42.04 15.90 20.01
N GLY A 3 40.88 15.53 20.55
CA GLY A 3 40.43 14.15 20.64
C GLY A 3 39.55 13.80 19.44
N ILE A 4 40.13 13.07 18.47
CA ILE A 4 39.37 12.37 17.42
C ILE A 4 38.75 11.13 18.07
N TRP A 5 37.42 11.02 18.03
CA TRP A 5 36.70 9.78 18.32
C TRP A 5 36.51 9.04 17.00
N LEU A 6 37.23 7.93 16.83
CA LEU A 6 36.96 6.95 15.78
C LEU A 6 35.69 6.20 16.17
N LEU A 7 34.64 6.31 15.35
CA LEU A 7 33.46 5.43 15.46
C LEU A 7 33.86 4.01 15.04
N PRO A 8 33.42 2.96 15.75
CA PRO A 8 33.68 1.60 15.33
C PRO A 8 32.95 1.30 14.01
N SER A 9 33.73 0.86 13.03
CA SER A 9 33.25 0.20 11.82
C SER A 9 32.49 -1.08 12.19
N GLY A 10 31.20 -1.13 11.83
CA GLY A 10 30.39 -2.33 12.00
C GLY A 10 28.94 -2.03 12.29
N THR A 11 28.28 -1.24 11.43
CA THR A 11 26.82 -1.36 11.33
C THR A 11 26.58 -2.70 10.67
N ALA A 12 26.13 -3.69 11.44
CA ALA A 12 25.59 -4.91 10.88
C ALA A 12 24.57 -4.51 9.80
N LEU A 13 24.87 -4.90 8.56
CA LEU A 13 23.93 -4.81 7.46
C LEU A 13 22.67 -5.53 7.93
N ALA A 14 21.51 -4.86 7.82
CA ALA A 14 20.23 -5.42 8.20
C ALA A 14 20.12 -6.85 7.64
N GLU A 15 20.14 -7.82 8.54
CA GLU A 15 20.04 -9.24 8.20
C GLU A 15 18.73 -9.52 7.47
N ASP A 16 18.76 -10.56 6.63
CA ASP A 16 17.78 -11.03 5.65
C ASP A 16 16.32 -10.59 5.88
N ARG A 17 15.77 -9.85 4.92
CA ARG A 17 14.36 -9.46 4.92
C ARG A 17 13.48 -10.54 4.26
N ASP A 18 13.04 -11.52 5.04
CA ASP A 18 11.86 -12.35 4.71
C ASP A 18 10.67 -11.81 5.54
N ALA A 19 9.50 -11.44 5.00
CA ALA A 19 8.82 -11.89 3.78
C ALA A 19 8.50 -10.72 2.83
N ALA A 20 8.90 -10.84 1.56
CA ALA A 20 8.64 -9.86 0.49
C ALA A 20 9.15 -8.41 0.71
N GLY A 21 9.85 -8.13 1.82
CA GLY A 21 10.63 -6.91 2.04
C GLY A 21 9.90 -5.73 2.70
N LEU A 22 8.61 -5.87 3.06
CA LEU A 22 7.88 -4.82 3.78
C LEU A 22 8.19 -4.85 5.27
N ARG A 23 8.70 -3.74 5.79
CA ARG A 23 8.92 -3.53 7.23
C ARG A 23 8.05 -2.37 7.70
N VAL A 24 7.28 -2.60 8.75
CA VAL A 24 6.41 -1.62 9.39
C VAL A 24 6.96 -1.31 10.77
N VAL A 25 7.31 -0.05 10.99
CA VAL A 25 7.73 0.46 12.30
C VAL A 25 6.64 1.41 12.80
N VAL A 26 6.09 1.11 13.97
CA VAL A 26 5.01 1.88 14.60
C VAL A 26 5.55 2.55 15.84
N THR A 27 5.26 3.83 16.02
CA THR A 27 5.57 4.57 17.23
C THR A 27 4.36 4.68 18.15
N THR A 28 4.58 4.79 19.46
CA THR A 28 3.53 4.99 20.45
C THR A 28 3.95 5.99 21.52
N ILE A 29 3.00 6.50 22.30
CA ILE A 29 3.25 7.28 23.52
C ILE A 29 2.91 6.37 24.69
N GLY A 30 3.89 6.05 25.54
CA GLY A 30 3.62 5.22 26.73
C GLY A 30 2.84 5.97 27.80
N ASP A 31 2.39 5.25 28.82
CA ASP A 31 1.56 5.81 29.92
C ASP A 31 2.25 6.95 30.69
N ASP A 32 3.58 7.04 30.60
CA ASP A 32 4.39 8.13 31.17
C ASP A 32 4.56 9.35 30.24
N GLY A 33 3.91 9.34 29.07
CA GLY A 33 3.97 10.41 28.09
C GLY A 33 5.19 10.37 27.17
N ILE A 34 6.05 9.34 27.26
CA ILE A 34 7.29 9.26 26.49
C ILE A 34 7.06 8.50 25.16
N SER A 35 7.55 9.08 24.06
CA SER A 35 7.55 8.46 22.73
C SER A 35 8.45 7.23 22.67
N ARG A 36 7.95 6.13 22.10
CA ARG A 36 8.65 4.84 21.96
C ARG A 36 8.37 4.20 20.60
N PHE A 37 9.20 3.24 20.22
CA PHE A 37 8.81 2.25 19.24
C PHE A 37 7.80 1.30 19.88
N GLY A 38 6.60 1.23 19.31
CA GLY A 38 5.54 0.32 19.73
C GLY A 38 5.71 -1.06 19.10
N SER A 39 5.98 -1.12 17.80
CA SER A 39 6.27 -2.36 17.08
C SER A 39 7.23 -2.13 15.91
N ASP A 40 7.90 -3.20 15.51
CA ASP A 40 8.83 -3.25 14.38
C ASP A 40 8.79 -4.66 13.78
N GLY A 41 8.23 -4.80 12.59
CA GLY A 41 8.07 -6.11 11.96
C GLY A 41 7.24 -6.08 10.69
N GLU A 42 6.52 -7.17 10.44
CA GLU A 42 5.70 -7.38 9.25
C GLU A 42 4.38 -6.59 9.31
N PRO A 43 3.76 -6.29 8.15
CA PRO A 43 2.41 -5.72 8.11
C PRO A 43 1.37 -6.64 8.76
N GLY A 44 0.30 -6.05 9.31
CA GLY A 44 -0.74 -6.81 10.02
C GLY A 44 -1.48 -7.81 9.13
N PHE A 45 -1.72 -7.44 7.88
CA PHE A 45 -2.30 -8.32 6.87
C PHE A 45 -1.42 -8.29 5.62
N PHE A 46 -1.02 -9.49 5.18
CA PHE A 46 -0.15 -9.66 4.02
C PHE A 46 -0.60 -10.87 3.21
N VAL A 47 -0.75 -10.68 1.90
CA VAL A 47 -1.01 -11.76 0.96
C VAL A 47 -0.02 -11.65 -0.18
N ARG A 48 0.63 -12.77 -0.50
CA ARG A 48 1.48 -12.94 -1.67
C ARG A 48 0.87 -13.96 -2.62
N SER A 49 0.87 -13.65 -3.91
CA SER A 49 0.43 -14.55 -4.97
C SER A 49 1.53 -14.65 -6.02
N GLY A 50 2.20 -15.81 -6.10
CA GLY A 50 3.41 -15.94 -6.90
C GLY A 50 4.60 -15.14 -6.35
N GLU A 51 5.59 -14.85 -7.19
CA GLU A 51 6.79 -14.10 -6.79
C GLU A 51 6.59 -12.58 -6.87
N ASP A 52 5.81 -12.12 -7.85
CA ASP A 52 5.74 -10.73 -8.24
C ASP A 52 4.45 -9.99 -7.84
N SER A 53 3.56 -10.61 -7.06
CA SER A 53 2.31 -9.99 -6.61
C SER A 53 2.17 -10.06 -5.10
N PHE A 54 1.95 -8.92 -4.45
CA PHE A 54 1.57 -8.89 -3.06
C PHE A 54 0.65 -7.71 -2.74
N MET A 55 -0.03 -7.83 -1.61
CA MET A 55 -0.75 -6.74 -0.95
C MET A 55 -0.50 -6.81 0.55
N GLY A 56 0.02 -5.73 1.10
CA GLY A 56 0.21 -5.53 2.53
C GLY A 56 -0.65 -4.37 3.02
N ASP A 57 -1.58 -4.63 3.94
CA ASP A 57 -2.29 -3.56 4.65
C ASP A 57 -1.50 -3.23 5.92
N ILE A 58 -1.11 -1.95 6.03
CA ILE A 58 -0.14 -1.47 7.01
C ILE A 58 -0.84 -1.02 8.30
N TRP A 59 -1.87 -0.19 8.17
CA TRP A 59 -2.61 0.38 9.30
C TRP A 59 -4.05 0.66 8.90
N ASN A 60 -4.97 0.47 9.83
CA ASN A 60 -6.39 0.76 9.65
C ASN A 60 -6.95 1.52 10.85
N ILE A 61 -7.63 2.63 10.59
CA ILE A 61 -8.39 3.42 11.57
C ILE A 61 -9.85 3.34 11.16
N ALA A 62 -10.71 2.88 12.08
CA ALA A 62 -12.14 2.90 11.87
C ALA A 62 -12.69 4.30 12.17
N GLY A 63 -13.39 4.91 11.21
CA GLY A 63 -13.91 6.26 11.34
C GLY A 63 -12.84 7.37 11.42
N THR A 64 -13.29 8.60 11.69
CA THR A 64 -12.38 9.76 11.78
C THR A 64 -11.45 9.61 12.99
N PRO A 65 -10.11 9.74 12.82
CA PRO A 65 -9.18 9.70 13.93
C PRO A 65 -9.52 10.74 15.01
N SER A 66 -9.64 10.28 16.24
CA SER A 66 -9.91 11.08 17.44
C SER A 66 -8.66 11.30 18.29
N THR A 67 -7.66 10.41 18.18
CA THR A 67 -6.38 10.51 18.87
C THR A 67 -5.22 10.10 17.96
N ASN A 68 -3.99 10.49 18.32
CA ASN A 68 -2.77 10.08 17.60
C ASN A 68 -2.39 8.61 17.82
N GLN A 69 -3.09 7.88 18.70
CA GLN A 69 -2.86 6.46 18.96
C GLN A 69 -3.93 5.57 18.29
N ASP A 70 -4.80 6.16 17.46
CA ASP A 70 -5.92 5.44 16.86
C ASP A 70 -5.47 4.46 15.76
N GLY A 71 -6.26 3.39 15.62
CA GLY A 71 -6.07 2.33 14.65
C GLY A 71 -5.18 1.20 15.13
N ALA A 72 -5.01 0.22 14.24
CA ALA A 72 -4.21 -0.97 14.49
C ALA A 72 -3.77 -1.59 13.15
N PRO A 73 -2.78 -2.51 13.16
CA PRO A 73 -2.55 -3.37 12.02
C PRO A 73 -3.81 -4.20 11.75
N PRO A 74 -4.33 -4.24 10.51
CA PRO A 74 -5.49 -5.05 10.18
C PRO A 74 -5.15 -6.53 10.24
N THR A 75 -6.11 -7.37 10.63
CA THR A 75 -5.92 -8.83 10.78
C THR A 75 -6.59 -9.66 9.67
N ALA A 76 -7.39 -9.00 8.82
CA ALA A 76 -8.13 -9.63 7.75
C ALA A 76 -8.23 -8.71 6.52
N TYR A 77 -8.51 -9.30 5.36
CA TYR A 77 -8.73 -8.54 4.15
C TYR A 77 -9.98 -7.67 4.25
N GLN A 78 -9.83 -6.40 3.92
CA GLN A 78 -10.92 -5.47 3.69
C GLN A 78 -10.57 -4.59 2.50
N LEU A 79 -11.52 -4.41 1.58
CA LEU A 79 -11.26 -3.62 0.38
C LEU A 79 -11.05 -2.13 0.71
N GLU A 80 -11.89 -1.58 1.59
CA GLU A 80 -11.90 -0.17 2.02
C GLU A 80 -11.89 -0.08 3.57
N PRO A 81 -11.47 1.06 4.16
CA PRO A 81 -11.57 1.27 5.61
C PRO A 81 -13.01 1.30 6.10
N GLU A 82 -13.22 0.94 7.37
CA GLU A 82 -14.52 0.95 8.02
C GLU A 82 -14.88 2.34 8.56
N GLY A 83 -16.17 2.68 8.52
CA GLY A 83 -16.72 3.89 9.14
C GLY A 83 -16.37 5.20 8.41
N THR A 84 -17.29 6.16 8.39
CA THR A 84 -17.07 7.47 7.76
C THR A 84 -15.83 8.18 8.32
N GLY A 85 -14.94 8.59 7.43
CA GLY A 85 -13.64 9.18 7.78
C GLY A 85 -12.55 8.17 8.16
N GLY A 86 -12.86 6.86 8.11
CA GLY A 86 -11.91 5.77 8.31
C GLY A 86 -10.72 5.88 7.36
N VAL A 87 -9.55 5.47 7.83
CA VAL A 87 -8.29 5.58 7.08
C VAL A 87 -7.63 4.22 6.96
N LYS A 88 -7.20 3.86 5.75
CA LYS A 88 -6.40 2.66 5.49
C LYS A 88 -5.10 3.04 4.79
N PHE A 89 -3.99 2.48 5.25
CA PHE A 89 -2.71 2.55 4.55
C PHE A 89 -2.35 1.18 3.98
N ARG A 90 -2.09 1.12 2.67
CA ARG A 90 -1.79 -0.10 1.92
C ARG A 90 -0.53 0.08 1.08
N VAL A 91 0.24 -0.99 0.92
CA VAL A 91 1.27 -1.12 -0.11
C VAL A 91 0.95 -2.35 -0.95
N ALA A 92 0.97 -2.21 -2.27
CA ALA A 92 0.70 -3.32 -3.18
C ALA A 92 1.74 -3.36 -4.29
N GLN A 93 2.04 -4.58 -4.74
CA GLN A 93 2.85 -4.86 -5.91
C GLN A 93 2.00 -5.57 -6.96
N ILE A 94 1.96 -5.00 -8.16
CA ILE A 94 1.22 -5.54 -9.29
C ILE A 94 2.21 -6.17 -10.27
N PRO A 95 2.10 -7.48 -10.56
CA PRO A 95 2.98 -8.15 -11.51
C PRO A 95 2.68 -7.70 -12.94
N PRO A 96 3.62 -7.86 -13.88
CA PRO A 96 3.36 -7.78 -15.31
C PRO A 96 2.13 -8.61 -15.72
N ARG A 97 1.31 -8.07 -16.64
CA ARG A 97 0.24 -8.81 -17.31
C ARG A 97 0.51 -8.87 -18.81
N THR A 98 0.25 -10.03 -19.39
CA THR A 98 0.27 -10.25 -20.83
C THR A 98 -0.87 -9.49 -21.50
N SER A 99 -0.72 -9.16 -22.79
CA SER A 99 -1.80 -8.52 -23.57
C SER A 99 -3.09 -9.34 -23.57
N ALA A 100 -2.99 -10.68 -23.56
CA ALA A 100 -4.14 -11.57 -23.49
C ALA A 100 -4.89 -11.48 -22.14
N GLU A 101 -4.19 -11.27 -21.03
CA GLU A 101 -4.82 -11.08 -19.70
C GLU A 101 -5.48 -9.71 -19.54
N VAL A 102 -5.02 -8.73 -20.33
CA VAL A 102 -5.49 -7.34 -20.28
C VAL A 102 -6.67 -7.06 -21.21
N GLU A 103 -6.72 -7.76 -22.36
CA GLU A 103 -7.71 -7.56 -23.42
C GLU A 103 -8.61 -8.79 -23.66
N GLY A 104 -8.31 -9.93 -23.02
CA GLY A 104 -9.09 -11.15 -23.13
C GLY A 104 -10.39 -11.11 -22.31
N PRO A 105 -11.23 -12.15 -22.38
CA PRO A 105 -12.41 -12.24 -21.51
C PRO A 105 -11.99 -12.23 -20.03
N SER A 106 -12.74 -11.51 -19.19
CA SER A 106 -12.47 -11.54 -17.75
C SER A 106 -12.75 -12.93 -17.19
N ASN A 107 -11.73 -13.53 -16.56
CA ASN A 107 -11.84 -14.84 -15.91
C ASN A 107 -12.47 -14.76 -14.49
N HIS A 108 -12.89 -13.57 -14.05
CA HIS A 108 -13.57 -13.35 -12.78
C HIS A 108 -15.00 -12.88 -13.01
N GLU A 109 -15.97 -13.70 -12.58
CA GLU A 109 -17.38 -13.33 -12.56
C GLU A 109 -17.54 -12.01 -11.77
N GLY A 110 -17.97 -10.95 -12.45
CA GLY A 110 -18.36 -9.69 -11.82
C GLY A 110 -17.35 -8.53 -11.87
N SER A 111 -16.10 -8.72 -12.31
CA SER A 111 -15.20 -7.58 -12.57
C SER A 111 -14.40 -7.77 -13.84
N GLU A 112 -14.53 -6.85 -14.79
CA GLU A 112 -13.69 -6.78 -15.98
C GLU A 112 -12.25 -6.46 -15.56
N HIS A 113 -11.30 -7.40 -15.71
CA HIS A 113 -9.87 -7.21 -15.46
C HIS A 113 -9.45 -6.64 -14.08
N GLY A 114 -10.30 -6.77 -13.05
CA GLY A 114 -10.07 -6.20 -11.72
C GLY A 114 -10.64 -4.80 -11.53
N MET A 115 -11.54 -4.35 -12.40
CA MET A 115 -12.30 -3.11 -12.25
C MET A 115 -13.12 -3.12 -10.96
N HIS A 116 -12.87 -2.17 -10.07
CA HIS A 116 -13.59 -2.01 -8.81
C HIS A 116 -13.79 -0.54 -8.47
N GLN A 117 -14.66 -0.29 -7.50
CA GLN A 117 -14.97 1.03 -6.99
C GLN A 117 -15.16 0.95 -5.48
N THR A 118 -14.66 1.95 -4.77
CA THR A 118 -14.77 2.10 -3.32
C THR A 118 -15.39 3.45 -3.00
N ASN A 119 -16.06 3.57 -1.86
CA ASN A 119 -16.57 4.86 -1.39
C ASN A 119 -15.46 5.58 -0.60
N THR A 120 -14.37 5.87 -1.29
CA THR A 120 -13.15 6.46 -0.71
C THR A 120 -12.59 7.55 -1.60
N ILE A 121 -11.82 8.44 -0.98
CA ILE A 121 -10.80 9.23 -1.67
C ILE A 121 -9.43 8.61 -1.35
N ASP A 122 -8.66 8.28 -2.39
CA ASP A 122 -7.37 7.62 -2.24
C ASP A 122 -6.24 8.51 -2.73
N PHE A 123 -5.17 8.57 -1.94
CA PHE A 123 -3.90 9.21 -2.30
C PHE A 123 -2.90 8.10 -2.57
N ILE A 124 -2.52 7.96 -3.85
CA ILE A 124 -1.73 6.83 -4.32
C ILE A 124 -0.44 7.36 -4.91
N THR A 125 0.70 6.85 -4.47
CA THR A 125 2.00 7.20 -5.02
C THR A 125 2.66 5.95 -5.58
N ILE A 126 3.16 6.04 -6.81
CA ILE A 126 3.95 4.97 -7.40
C ILE A 126 5.35 5.03 -6.79
N VAL A 127 5.74 3.96 -6.11
CA VAL A 127 7.03 3.85 -5.42
C VAL A 127 8.11 3.36 -6.38
N SER A 128 7.79 2.35 -7.19
CA SER A 128 8.71 1.81 -8.20
C SER A 128 7.95 1.20 -9.37
N GLY A 129 8.62 1.10 -10.52
CA GLY A 129 8.02 0.59 -11.76
C GLY A 129 7.09 1.60 -12.43
N GLU A 130 6.18 1.09 -13.24
CA GLU A 130 5.13 1.88 -13.90
C GLU A 130 3.85 1.06 -14.06
N ILE A 131 2.72 1.76 -14.10
CA ILE A 131 1.41 1.13 -14.18
C ILE A 131 0.42 2.00 -14.94
N TRP A 132 -0.61 1.37 -15.51
CA TRP A 132 -1.70 2.05 -16.19
C TRP A 132 -2.93 2.01 -15.29
N LEU A 133 -3.46 3.19 -14.97
CA LEU A 133 -4.79 3.33 -14.39
C LEU A 133 -5.78 3.33 -15.55
N ARG A 134 -6.64 2.31 -15.61
CA ARG A 134 -7.81 2.26 -16.49
C ARG A 134 -9.05 2.70 -15.73
N LEU A 135 -9.84 3.59 -16.33
CA LEU A 135 -11.15 3.98 -15.82
C LEU A 135 -12.27 3.39 -16.71
N ASP A 136 -13.49 3.85 -16.52
CA ASP A 136 -14.61 3.56 -17.42
C ASP A 136 -14.32 3.98 -18.87
N ASP A 137 -15.05 3.38 -19.81
CA ASP A 137 -14.89 3.57 -21.26
C ASP A 137 -13.48 3.28 -21.81
N GLY A 138 -12.67 2.54 -21.04
CA GLY A 138 -11.34 2.09 -21.43
C GLY A 138 -10.28 3.20 -21.48
N VAL A 139 -10.56 4.40 -20.95
CA VAL A 139 -9.57 5.48 -20.92
C VAL A 139 -8.46 5.15 -19.92
N GLU A 140 -7.22 5.49 -20.29
CA GLU A 140 -6.05 5.12 -19.50
C GLU A 140 -5.03 6.24 -19.35
N LYS A 141 -4.34 6.22 -18.21
CA LYS A 141 -3.14 7.02 -17.97
C LYS A 141 -2.03 6.14 -17.40
N ARG A 142 -0.84 6.30 -17.96
CA ARG A 142 0.38 5.69 -17.42
C ARG A 142 0.93 6.54 -16.29
N LEU A 143 1.26 5.89 -15.18
CA LEU A 143 1.90 6.45 -14.00
C LEU A 143 3.25 5.76 -13.82
N ARG A 144 4.26 6.50 -13.39
CA ARG A 144 5.63 6.04 -13.16
C ARG A 144 6.06 6.35 -11.73
N ALA A 145 7.15 5.73 -11.28
CA ALA A 145 7.75 6.04 -9.98
C ALA A 145 7.87 7.55 -9.72
N GLY A 146 7.35 8.00 -8.58
CA GLY A 146 7.26 9.41 -8.19
C GLY A 146 5.94 10.10 -8.54
N ASP A 147 5.13 9.54 -9.45
CA ASP A 147 3.81 10.08 -9.76
C ASP A 147 2.84 9.83 -8.59
N THR A 148 1.98 10.81 -8.33
CA THR A 148 0.89 10.71 -7.35
C THR A 148 -0.46 10.88 -8.04
N LEU A 149 -1.40 10.01 -7.69
CA LEU A 149 -2.78 10.00 -8.12
C LEU A 149 -3.69 10.33 -6.93
N VAL A 150 -4.70 11.16 -7.18
CA VAL A 150 -5.84 11.35 -6.29
C VAL A 150 -7.04 10.64 -6.92
N GLN A 151 -7.37 9.45 -6.41
CA GLN A 151 -8.51 8.65 -6.86
C GLN A 151 -9.76 9.10 -6.10
N ARG A 152 -10.79 9.58 -6.81
CA ARG A 152 -11.96 10.21 -6.19
C ARG A 152 -13.21 9.34 -6.32
N GLY A 153 -13.16 8.12 -5.78
CA GLY A 153 -14.28 7.17 -5.85
C GLY A 153 -14.63 6.71 -7.27
N THR A 154 -13.72 6.87 -8.23
CA THR A 154 -13.92 6.44 -9.63
C THR A 154 -13.67 4.93 -9.78
N ARG A 155 -14.53 4.26 -10.57
CA ARG A 155 -14.33 2.85 -10.92
C ARG A 155 -13.04 2.70 -11.74
N HIS A 156 -12.19 1.76 -11.37
CA HIS A 156 -10.85 1.66 -11.97
C HIS A 156 -10.22 0.27 -11.87
N ALA A 157 -9.21 0.04 -12.71
CA ALA A 157 -8.35 -1.13 -12.69
C ALA A 157 -6.87 -0.73 -12.82
N TRP A 158 -6.01 -1.53 -12.20
CA TRP A 158 -4.57 -1.41 -12.25
C TRP A 158 -4.00 -2.42 -13.24
N ILE A 159 -3.37 -1.92 -14.30
CA ILE A 159 -2.86 -2.75 -15.39
C ILE A 159 -1.38 -2.49 -15.56
N ASN A 160 -0.56 -3.49 -15.25
CA ASN A 160 0.87 -3.41 -15.49
C ASN A 160 1.21 -4.06 -16.83
N ARG A 161 1.46 -3.24 -17.85
CA ARG A 161 1.89 -3.68 -19.20
C ARG A 161 3.41 -3.69 -19.37
N SER A 162 4.15 -3.38 -18.31
CA SER A 162 5.61 -3.41 -18.35
C SER A 162 6.12 -4.85 -18.18
N ASP A 163 7.43 -5.01 -18.24
CA ASP A 163 8.15 -6.27 -18.03
C ASP A 163 8.62 -6.45 -16.59
N ARG A 164 8.26 -5.54 -15.68
CA ARG A 164 8.68 -5.55 -14.27
C ARG A 164 7.52 -5.28 -13.33
N PRO A 165 7.57 -5.75 -12.07
CA PRO A 165 6.56 -5.41 -11.07
C PRO A 165 6.49 -3.90 -10.81
N CYS A 166 5.30 -3.42 -10.48
CA CYS A 166 5.07 -2.05 -10.04
C CYS A 166 4.61 -2.04 -8.59
N VAL A 167 5.26 -1.23 -7.74
CA VAL A 167 4.88 -1.04 -6.33
C VAL A 167 4.24 0.33 -6.16
N PHE A 168 3.10 0.38 -5.49
CA PHE A 168 2.48 1.64 -5.08
C PHE A 168 2.07 1.59 -3.61
N SER A 169 2.03 2.78 -3.01
CA SER A 169 1.50 3.02 -1.67
C SER A 169 0.18 3.79 -1.79
N ALA A 170 -0.84 3.39 -1.05
CA ALA A 170 -2.17 4.00 -1.08
C ALA A 170 -2.65 4.34 0.33
N VAL A 171 -3.05 5.60 0.54
CA VAL A 171 -3.82 6.03 1.71
C VAL A 171 -5.25 6.27 1.29
N MET A 172 -6.17 5.45 1.78
CA MET A 172 -7.59 5.50 1.47
C MET A 172 -8.33 6.14 2.63
N VAL A 173 -9.22 7.10 2.34
CA VAL A 173 -10.10 7.73 3.34
C VAL A 173 -11.54 7.46 2.97
N LYS A 174 -12.30 6.83 3.87
CA LYS A 174 -13.73 6.56 3.70
C LYS A 174 -14.49 7.88 3.62
N ALA A 175 -15.17 8.11 2.51
CA ALA A 175 -16.02 9.27 2.34
C ALA A 175 -17.30 9.13 3.19
N GLY A 176 -17.86 10.26 3.63
CA GLY A 176 -19.23 10.31 4.14
C GLY A 176 -20.23 10.20 3.00
N GLU A 177 -21.40 9.64 3.29
CA GLU A 177 -22.57 9.69 2.40
C GLU A 177 -23.19 11.08 2.36
#